data_AF-A0A811KV75-F1
#
_entry.id   AF-A0A811KV75-F1
#
_cell.length_a   1.000
_cell.length_b   1.000
_cell.length_c   1.000
_cell.angle_alpha   90.00
_cell.angle_beta   90.00
_cell.angle_gamma   90.00
#
_symmetry.space_group_name_H-M   'P 1'
#
loop_
_entity.id
_entity.type
_entity.pdbx_description
1 polymer ?
#
loop_
_entity_poly.entity_id
_entity_poly.type
_entity_poly.pdbx_seq_one_letter_code
_entity_poly.pdbx_strand_id
1 'polypeptide(L)'
;MTDRFTQIQDLVNEMANTMCNAVGVLQASALPCEFKELSQDLLNEQNTELYALTIARLCKDIDILIESIPAEEKTEEVAAEEMTVMDIEHKKLTEDLKKRSEEIDDLLGNISEELLHVSKAQMDSRPSY
;
A
#
# COMPACT_ATOMS: atom_id res chain seq x y z
N MET A 1 1.08 2.34 -9.85
CA MET A 1 -0.04 3.28 -10.01
C MET A 1 -1.37 2.61 -10.36
N THR A 2 -1.35 1.34 -10.81
CA THR A 2 -2.56 0.54 -11.08
C THR A 2 -3.43 0.26 -9.85
N ASP A 3 -2.84 0.19 -8.66
CA ASP A 3 -3.52 -0.25 -7.43
C ASP A 3 -4.71 0.64 -7.03
N ARG A 4 -4.59 1.97 -7.14
CA ARG A 4 -5.69 2.89 -6.79
C ARG A 4 -6.83 2.86 -7.79
N PHE A 5 -6.52 2.66 -9.07
CA PHE A 5 -7.55 2.53 -10.09
C PHE A 5 -8.33 1.23 -9.90
N THR A 6 -7.65 0.13 -9.58
CA THR A 6 -8.30 -1.13 -9.20
C THR A 6 -9.16 -0.96 -7.95
N GLN A 7 -8.66 -0.29 -6.90
CA GLN A 7 -9.45 -0.02 -5.69
C GLN A 7 -10.72 0.80 -5.98
N ILE A 8 -10.64 1.80 -6.86
CA ILE A 8 -11.83 2.56 -7.27
C ILE A 8 -12.82 1.64 -7.99
N GLN A 9 -12.36 0.75 -8.87
CA GLN A 9 -13.25 -0.21 -9.55
C GLN A 9 -13.96 -1.13 -8.54
N ASP A 10 -13.24 -1.62 -7.53
CA ASP A 10 -13.79 -2.49 -6.50
C ASP A 10 -14.86 -1.75 -5.67
N LEU A 11 -14.57 -0.52 -5.22
CA LEU A 11 -15.53 0.29 -4.46
C LEU A 11 -16.76 0.69 -5.29
N VAL A 12 -16.59 0.97 -6.58
CA VAL A 12 -17.72 1.26 -7.49
C VAL A 12 -18.61 0.02 -7.66
N ASN A 13 -18.01 -1.16 -7.82
CA ASN A 13 -18.75 -2.41 -7.86
C ASN A 13 -19.49 -2.68 -6.54
N GLU A 14 -18.84 -2.44 -5.41
CA GLU A 14 -19.45 -2.57 -4.08
C GLU A 14 -20.61 -1.59 -3.89
N MET A 15 -20.47 -0.34 -4.34
CA MET A 15 -21.53 0.66 -4.30
C MET A 15 -22.73 0.24 -5.15
N ALA A 16 -22.49 -0.26 -6.37
CA ALA A 16 -23.55 -0.76 -7.24
C ALA A 16 -24.31 -1.94 -6.62
N ASN A 17 -23.57 -2.91 -6.06
CA ASN A 17 -24.16 -4.04 -5.36
C ASN A 17 -24.98 -3.59 -4.14
N THR A 18 -24.46 -2.64 -3.36
CA THR A 18 -25.14 -2.09 -2.19
C THR A 18 -26.45 -1.40 -2.59
N MET A 19 -26.44 -0.62 -3.67
CA MET A 19 -27.65 0.02 -4.22
C MET A 19 -28.68 -1.00 -4.69
N CYS A 20 -28.28 -2.03 -5.44
CA CYS A 20 -29.18 -3.09 -5.89
C CYS A 20 -29.78 -3.88 -4.71
N ASN A 21 -28.94 -4.23 -3.74
CA ASN A 21 -29.38 -4.93 -2.53
C ASN A 21 -30.33 -4.06 -1.70
N ALA A 22 -30.05 -2.77 -1.56
CA ALA A 22 -30.92 -1.83 -0.86
C ALA A 22 -32.31 -1.79 -1.49
N VAL A 23 -32.40 -1.67 -2.82
CA VAL A 23 -33.70 -1.70 -3.53
C VAL A 23 -34.43 -3.01 -3.29
N GLY A 24 -33.74 -4.16 -3.43
CA GLY A 24 -34.35 -5.47 -3.23
C GLY A 24 -34.86 -5.68 -1.81
N VAL A 25 -34.06 -5.34 -0.79
CA VAL A 25 -34.43 -5.50 0.61
C VAL A 25 -35.56 -4.55 1.00
N LEU A 26 -35.47 -3.27 0.64
CA LEU A 26 -36.49 -2.28 0.98
C LEU A 26 -37.82 -2.56 0.28
N GLN A 27 -37.81 -3.11 -0.93
CA GLN A 27 -39.05 -3.56 -1.59
C GLN A 27 -39.63 -4.81 -0.92
N ALA A 28 -38.79 -5.75 -0.49
CA ALA A 28 -39.23 -6.97 0.17
C ALA A 28 -39.74 -6.72 1.59
N SER A 29 -39.19 -5.74 2.30
CA SER A 29 -39.62 -5.34 3.65
C SER A 29 -40.73 -4.29 3.64
N ALA A 30 -41.12 -3.77 2.48
CA ALA A 30 -42.18 -2.77 2.36
C ALA A 30 -43.54 -3.34 2.81
N LEU A 31 -44.07 -2.78 3.90
CA LEU A 31 -45.41 -3.06 4.38
C LEU A 31 -46.46 -2.25 3.59
N PRO A 32 -47.69 -2.77 3.44
CA PRO A 32 -48.81 -1.97 2.95
C PRO A 32 -48.99 -0.72 3.82
N CYS A 33 -48.96 0.45 3.22
CA CYS A 33 -49.11 1.72 3.92
C CYS A 33 -50.46 2.35 3.54
N GLU A 34 -51.28 2.69 4.54
CA GLU A 34 -52.55 3.39 4.30
C GLU A 34 -52.32 4.86 3.95
N PHE A 35 -53.19 5.42 3.11
CA PHE A 35 -53.04 6.79 2.66
C PHE A 35 -53.31 7.76 3.83
N LYS A 36 -52.23 8.38 4.35
CA LYS A 36 -52.13 9.37 5.45
C LYS A 36 -51.75 8.86 6.85
N GLU A 37 -51.61 7.55 7.07
CA GLU A 37 -51.13 7.05 8.36
C GLU A 37 -49.75 6.40 8.23
N LEU A 38 -48.80 6.88 9.04
CA LEU A 38 -47.46 6.31 9.11
C LEU A 38 -47.47 5.17 10.13
N SER A 39 -47.24 3.94 9.68
CA SER A 39 -47.18 2.79 10.58
C SER A 39 -45.95 2.87 11.49
N GLN A 40 -46.09 2.40 12.73
CA GLN A 40 -44.95 2.27 13.65
C GLN A 40 -43.86 1.36 13.10
N ASP A 41 -44.23 0.34 12.32
CA ASP A 41 -43.27 -0.56 11.67
C ASP A 41 -42.42 0.16 10.62
N LEU A 42 -43.00 1.13 9.89
CA LEU A 42 -42.24 1.95 8.93
C LEU A 42 -41.32 2.95 9.63
N LEU A 43 -41.71 3.47 10.79
CA LEU A 43 -40.85 4.32 11.64
C LEU A 43 -39.67 3.56 12.24
N ASN A 44 -39.85 2.27 12.51
CA ASN A 44 -38.82 1.41 13.06
C ASN A 44 -37.93 0.77 11.99
N GLU A 45 -38.14 1.07 10.70
CA GLU A 45 -37.35 0.47 9.62
C GLU A 45 -35.97 1.13 9.51
N GLN A 46 -34.95 0.43 10.01
CA GLN A 46 -33.57 0.92 10.10
C GLN A 46 -32.75 0.67 8.83
N ASN A 47 -33.21 -0.24 7.96
CA ASN A 47 -32.45 -0.61 6.76
C ASN A 47 -32.24 0.57 5.82
N THR A 48 -33.23 1.47 5.71
CA THR A 48 -33.13 2.66 4.85
C THR A 48 -31.96 3.55 5.26
N GLU A 49 -31.85 3.86 6.54
CA GLU A 49 -30.75 4.68 7.07
C GLU A 49 -29.40 3.96 6.94
N LEU A 50 -29.37 2.66 7.22
CA LEU A 50 -28.15 1.85 7.11
C LEU A 50 -27.60 1.83 5.67
N TYR A 51 -28.47 1.60 4.68
CA TYR A 51 -28.06 1.61 3.27
C TYR A 51 -27.63 3.00 2.81
N ALA A 52 -28.37 4.04 3.20
CA ALA A 52 -28.01 5.42 2.87
C ALA A 52 -26.63 5.80 3.43
N LEU A 53 -26.35 5.45 4.69
CA LEU A 53 -25.07 5.70 5.34
C LEU A 53 -23.93 4.92 4.68
N THR A 54 -24.17 3.66 4.33
CA THR A 54 -23.18 2.82 3.65
C THR A 54 -22.84 3.36 2.26
N ILE A 55 -23.84 3.74 1.47
CA ILE A 55 -23.64 4.35 0.15
C ILE A 55 -22.88 5.68 0.29
N ALA A 56 -23.25 6.53 1.26
CA ALA A 56 -22.57 7.80 1.47
C ALA A 56 -21.08 7.62 1.85
N ARG A 57 -20.76 6.59 2.64
CA ARG A 57 -19.36 6.24 2.96
C ARG A 57 -18.60 5.78 1.72
N LEU A 58 -19.16 4.83 0.95
CA LEU A 58 -18.53 4.36 -0.29
C LEU A 58 -18.28 5.51 -1.27
N CYS A 59 -19.23 6.43 -1.43
CA CYS A 59 -19.04 7.64 -2.22
C CYS A 59 -17.87 8.49 -1.71
N LYS A 60 -17.75 8.68 -0.40
CA LYS A 60 -16.66 9.48 0.18
C LYS A 60 -15.31 8.79 0.05
N ASP A 61 -15.26 7.48 0.20
CA ASP A 61 -14.03 6.70 0.05
C ASP A 61 -13.53 6.74 -1.40
N ILE A 62 -14.44 6.64 -2.38
CA ILE A 62 -14.11 6.82 -3.81
C ILE A 62 -13.55 8.23 -4.06
N ASP A 63 -14.20 9.26 -3.51
CA ASP A 63 -13.79 10.66 -3.66
C ASP A 63 -12.37 10.91 -3.10
N ILE A 64 -12.07 10.37 -1.90
CA ILE A 64 -10.73 10.43 -1.30
C ILE A 64 -9.71 9.69 -2.18
N LEU A 65 -10.06 8.53 -2.73
CA LEU A 65 -9.15 7.81 -3.63
C LEU A 65 -8.86 8.61 -4.89
N ILE A 66 -9.85 9.28 -5.48
CA ILE A 66 -9.67 10.16 -6.64
C ILE A 66 -8.75 11.33 -6.30
N GLU A 67 -8.98 12.02 -5.19
CA GLU A 67 -8.12 13.13 -4.73
C GLU A 67 -6.67 12.68 -4.47
N SER A 68 -6.51 11.43 -4.09
CA SER A 68 -5.19 10.86 -3.82
C SER A 68 -4.42 10.52 -5.10
N ILE A 69 -5.07 10.39 -6.26
CA ILE A 69 -4.38 10.04 -7.51
C ILE A 69 -3.31 11.11 -7.78
N PRO A 70 -2.02 10.74 -7.89
CA PRO A 70 -0.99 11.70 -8.25
C PRO A 70 -1.41 12.37 -9.56
N ALA A 71 -1.36 13.71 -9.61
CA ALA A 71 -1.70 14.46 -10.81
C ALA A 71 -0.74 14.09 -11.95
N GLU A 72 -1.08 13.04 -12.69
CA GLU A 72 -0.35 12.61 -13.87
C GLU A 72 -0.85 13.39 -15.09
N GLU A 73 -0.47 14.65 -15.17
CA GLU A 73 -0.14 15.26 -16.46
C GLU A 73 1.38 15.13 -16.69
N LYS A 74 1.92 13.93 -16.52
CA LYS A 74 3.24 13.62 -17.07
C LYS A 74 3.00 12.96 -18.41
N THR A 75 3.27 13.70 -19.47
CA THR A 75 3.43 13.09 -20.80
C THR A 75 4.38 11.90 -20.68
N GLU A 76 4.13 10.82 -21.43
CA GLU A 76 4.95 9.59 -21.41
C GLU A 76 6.46 9.89 -21.56
N GLU A 77 6.79 10.96 -22.28
CA GLU A 77 8.13 11.50 -22.47
C GLU A 77 8.79 12.00 -21.17
N VAL A 78 8.07 12.74 -20.33
CA VAL A 78 8.58 13.24 -19.03
C VAL A 78 8.78 12.10 -18.04
N ALA A 79 7.87 11.11 -18.05
CA ALA A 79 8.01 9.93 -17.20
C ALA A 79 9.22 9.07 -17.63
N ALA A 80 9.45 8.91 -18.93
CA ALA A 80 10.62 8.20 -19.45
C ALA A 80 11.92 8.92 -19.09
N GLU A 81 11.98 10.25 -19.20
CA GLU A 81 13.16 11.03 -18.85
C GLU A 81 13.47 10.95 -17.34
N GLU A 82 12.47 11.13 -16.46
CA GLU A 82 12.63 10.95 -15.02
C GLU A 82 13.10 9.54 -14.65
N MET A 83 12.59 8.51 -15.33
CA MET A 83 13.03 7.12 -15.14
C MET A 83 14.51 6.97 -15.52
N THR A 84 14.95 7.57 -16.63
CA THR A 84 16.37 7.52 -17.01
C THR A 84 17.28 8.21 -16.00
N VAL A 85 16.85 9.35 -15.44
CA VAL A 85 17.59 10.06 -14.40
C VAL A 85 17.67 9.21 -13.14
N MET A 86 16.55 8.61 -12.74
CA MET A 86 16.48 7.70 -11.59
C MET A 86 17.42 6.50 -11.76
N ASP A 87 17.44 5.87 -12.94
CA ASP A 87 18.31 4.73 -13.25
C ASP A 87 19.80 5.11 -13.16
N ILE A 88 20.18 6.30 -13.65
CA ILE A 88 21.55 6.80 -13.55
C ILE A 88 21.94 7.00 -12.09
N GLU A 89 21.06 7.62 -11.29
CA GLU A 89 21.30 7.84 -9.86
C GLU A 89 21.40 6.52 -9.10
N HIS A 90 20.51 5.57 -9.39
CA HIS A 90 20.50 4.24 -8.80
C HIS A 90 21.78 3.47 -9.12
N LYS A 91 22.25 3.55 -10.36
CA LYS A 91 23.51 2.93 -10.78
C LYS A 91 24.71 3.51 -10.04
N LYS A 92 24.76 4.84 -9.90
CA LYS A 92 25.83 5.51 -9.15
C LYS A 92 25.84 5.10 -7.68
N LEU A 93 24.68 5.11 -7.03
CA LEU A 93 24.54 4.66 -5.64
C LEU A 93 24.99 3.20 -5.47
N THR A 94 24.66 2.33 -6.43
CA THR A 94 25.06 0.92 -6.42
C THR A 94 26.57 0.76 -6.59
N GLU A 95 27.20 1.52 -7.49
CA GLU A 95 28.65 1.50 -7.67
C GLU A 95 29.40 2.00 -6.42
N ASP A 96 28.91 3.07 -5.80
CA ASP A 96 29.48 3.60 -4.56
C ASP A 96 29.31 2.61 -3.39
N LEU A 97 28.17 1.93 -3.31
CA LEU A 97 27.95 0.87 -2.34
C LEU A 97 28.91 -0.31 -2.56
N LYS A 98 29.13 -0.70 -3.82
CA LYS A 98 30.05 -1.80 -4.17
C LYS A 98 31.49 -1.49 -3.76
N LYS A 99 31.97 -0.27 -4.04
CA LYS A 99 33.32 0.16 -3.61
C LYS A 99 33.48 0.10 -2.10
N ARG A 100 32.49 0.59 -1.35
CA ARG A 100 32.51 0.49 0.12
C ARG A 100 32.50 -0.95 0.61
N SER A 101 31.79 -1.85 -0.07
CA SER A 101 31.79 -3.28 0.26
C SER A 101 33.19 -3.89 0.04
N GLU A 102 33.84 -3.57 -1.07
CA GLU A 102 35.21 -4.04 -1.36
C GLU A 102 36.21 -3.54 -0.31
N GLU A 103 36.13 -2.26 0.07
CA GLU A 103 36.97 -1.69 1.14
C GLU A 103 36.75 -2.40 2.49
N ILE A 104 35.50 -2.78 2.80
CA ILE A 104 35.17 -3.54 4.01
C ILE A 104 35.78 -4.94 3.96
N ASP A 105 35.66 -5.64 2.84
CA ASP A 105 36.19 -6.99 2.68
C ASP A 105 37.71 -7.01 2.82
N ASP A 106 38.41 -6.03 2.25
CA ASP A 106 39.86 -5.87 2.38
C ASP A 106 40.28 -5.61 3.85
N LEU A 107 39.56 -4.73 4.54
CA LEU A 107 39.78 -4.45 5.97
C LEU A 107 39.56 -5.69 6.83
N LEU A 108 38.50 -6.46 6.55
CA LEU A 108 38.22 -7.72 7.25
C LEU A 108 39.31 -8.77 6.99
N GLY A 109 39.84 -8.84 5.77
CA GLY A 109 40.97 -9.68 5.42
C GLY A 109 42.21 -9.35 6.26
N ASN A 110 42.58 -8.07 6.32
CA ASN A 110 43.71 -7.60 7.12
C ASN A 110 43.54 -7.90 8.62
N ILE A 111 42.34 -7.67 9.17
CA ILE A 111 42.04 -8.00 10.57
C ILE A 111 42.17 -9.51 10.82
N SER A 112 41.69 -10.34 9.89
CA SER A 112 41.77 -11.80 10.00
C SER A 112 43.22 -12.29 10.00
N GLU A 113 44.07 -11.72 9.14
CA GLU A 113 45.49 -12.06 9.06
C GLU A 113 46.25 -11.65 10.33
N GLU A 114 46.01 -10.45 10.86
CA GLU A 114 46.63 -10.00 12.10
C GLU A 114 46.19 -10.84 13.31
N LEU A 115 44.91 -11.23 13.36
CA LEU A 115 44.40 -12.15 14.39
C LEU A 115 45.06 -13.54 14.31
N LEU A 116 45.31 -14.05 13.10
CA LEU A 116 46.05 -15.29 12.88
C LEU A 116 47.50 -15.16 13.37
N HIS A 117 48.16 -14.03 13.09
CA HIS A 117 49.52 -13.76 13.54
C HIS A 117 49.62 -13.71 15.07
N VAL A 118 48.69 -13.00 15.74
CA VAL A 118 48.59 -12.97 17.21
C VAL A 118 48.34 -14.36 17.77
N SER A 119 47.42 -15.13 17.18
CA SER A 119 47.13 -16.50 17.62
C SER A 119 48.37 -17.40 17.53
N LYS A 120 49.13 -17.32 16.43
CA LYS A 120 50.35 -18.10 16.22
C LYS A 120 51.46 -17.70 17.20
N ALA A 121 51.69 -16.41 17.40
CA ALA A 121 52.65 -15.92 18.39
C ALA A 121 52.31 -16.39 19.81
N GLN A 122 51.02 -16.46 20.17
CA GLN A 122 50.57 -17.01 21.45
C GLN A 122 50.79 -18.53 21.57
N MET A 123 50.67 -19.29 20.48
CA MET A 123 50.98 -20.72 20.48
C MET A 123 52.48 -20.97 20.63
N ASP A 124 53.32 -20.21 19.91
CA ASP A 124 54.78 -20.36 19.93
C ASP A 124 55.42 -19.90 21.24
N SER A 125 54.78 -18.98 21.97
CA SER A 125 55.24 -18.49 23.28
C SER A 125 54.81 -19.38 24.46
N ARG A 126 54.10 -20.49 24.22
CA ARG A 126 53.78 -21.45 25.30
C ARG A 126 55.03 -22.26 25.68
N PRO A 127 55.36 -22.38 26.98
CA PRO A 127 56.45 -23.24 27.42
C PRO A 127 56.13 -24.71 27.11
N SER A 128 57.02 -25.41 26.40
CA SER A 128 56.97 -26.87 26.35
C SER A 128 57.43 -27.42 27.69
N TYR A 129 56.52 -28.12 28.39
CA TYR A 129 56.81 -28.90 29.59
C TYR A 129 57.46 -30.24 29.23
#